data_AF-A0A7K5G3H3-F1
#
_entry.id   AF-A0A7K5G3H3-F1
#
_cell.length_a   1.000
_cell.length_b   1.000
_cell.length_c   1.000
_cell.angle_alpha   90.00
_cell.angle_beta   90.00
_cell.angle_gamma   90.00
#
_symmetry.space_group_name_H-M   'P 1'
#
loop_
_entity.id
_entity.type
_entity.pdbx_description
1 polymer ?
#
loop_
_entity_poly.entity_id
_entity_poly.type
_entity_poly.pdbx_seq_one_letter_code
_entity_poly.pdbx_strand_id
1 'polypeptide(L)'
;DDVESNLLLPAGIALRWVTFLLKIYRAEDIPQMDDAFAQTVKEIFGGEADKKNLVDPFVEVSFAGKKVCTNIIEKNANPEWNQIIYLQIKFPSMCEKIKLAVVDWDRLTKNDVVGTTYLSLSKIASSGGEVE
;
A
#
# COMPACT_ATOMS: atom_id res chain seq x y z
N ASP A 1 -5.11 -10.32 11.00
CA ASP A 1 -6.29 -10.99 11.55
C ASP A 1 -7.52 -10.38 10.90
N ASP A 2 -8.25 -11.16 10.11
CA ASP A 2 -9.44 -10.73 9.38
C ASP A 2 -10.55 -10.34 10.36
N VAL A 3 -10.75 -9.05 10.59
CA VAL A 3 -11.73 -8.55 11.56
C VAL A 3 -13.17 -8.91 11.16
N GLU A 4 -13.43 -9.15 9.87
CA GLU A 4 -14.76 -9.50 9.32
C GLU A 4 -15.19 -10.93 9.61
N SER A 5 -14.27 -11.84 9.93
CA SER A 5 -14.62 -13.24 10.25
C SER A 5 -15.13 -13.42 11.69
N ASN A 6 -14.83 -12.46 12.57
CA ASN A 6 -15.14 -12.50 14.01
C ASN A 6 -16.35 -11.63 14.41
N LEU A 7 -17.04 -11.04 13.43
CA LEU A 7 -18.18 -10.18 13.68
C LEU A 7 -19.45 -10.98 14.01
N LEU A 8 -20.05 -10.70 15.18
CA LEU A 8 -21.37 -11.19 15.53
C LEU A 8 -22.41 -10.42 14.70
N LEU A 9 -23.00 -11.10 13.71
CA LEU A 9 -24.02 -10.52 12.85
C LEU A 9 -25.40 -10.66 13.51
N PRO A 10 -26.22 -9.60 13.56
CA PRO A 10 -27.62 -9.73 13.97
C PRO A 10 -28.40 -10.60 12.97
N ALA A 11 -29.42 -11.30 13.47
CA ALA A 11 -30.26 -12.16 12.65
C ALA A 11 -30.89 -11.36 11.48
N GLY A 12 -30.58 -11.76 10.24
CA GLY A 12 -31.12 -11.16 9.02
C GLY A 12 -30.11 -10.41 8.14
N ILE A 13 -28.86 -10.18 8.59
CA ILE A 13 -27.82 -9.58 7.74
C ILE A 13 -27.09 -10.69 6.96
N ALA A 14 -27.34 -10.76 5.65
CA ALA A 14 -26.58 -11.62 4.75
C ALA A 14 -25.35 -10.88 4.21
N LEU A 15 -24.16 -11.32 4.62
CA LEU A 15 -22.91 -10.82 4.06
C LEU A 15 -22.74 -11.30 2.61
N ARG A 16 -22.44 -10.38 1.69
CA ARG A 16 -22.13 -10.68 0.28
C ARG A 16 -20.67 -10.43 -0.01
N TRP A 17 -20.06 -11.30 -0.78
CA TRP A 17 -18.71 -11.09 -1.27
C TRP A 17 -18.70 -10.00 -2.34
N VAL A 18 -17.79 -9.05 -2.18
CA VAL A 18 -17.52 -8.00 -3.16
C VAL A 18 -16.02 -7.93 -3.38
N THR A 19 -15.62 -7.66 -4.61
CA THR A 19 -14.22 -7.47 -4.97
C THR A 19 -13.96 -6.00 -5.21
N PHE A 20 -13.09 -5.40 -4.40
CA PHE A 20 -12.52 -4.11 -4.72
C PHE A 20 -11.35 -4.29 -5.68
N LEU A 21 -11.42 -3.56 -6.80
CA LEU A 21 -10.34 -3.48 -7.78
C LEU A 21 -9.61 -2.16 -7.56
N LEU A 22 -8.36 -2.24 -7.10
CA LEU A 22 -7.51 -1.07 -6.93
C LEU A 22 -6.38 -1.12 -7.96
N LYS A 23 -6.40 -0.17 -8.90
CA LYS A 23 -5.33 -0.01 -9.89
C LYS A 23 -4.28 0.96 -9.35
N ILE A 24 -3.08 0.46 -9.09
CA ILE A 24 -1.93 1.24 -8.64
C ILE A 24 -1.07 1.50 -9.87
N TYR A 25 -1.04 2.76 -10.30
CA TYR A 25 -0.39 3.17 -11.54
C TYR A 25 1.11 3.44 -11.32
N ARG A 26 1.42 4.57 -10.67
CA ARG A 26 2.78 5.00 -10.34
C ARG A 26 2.81 5.89 -9.10
N ALA A 27 3.98 6.07 -8.54
CA ALA A 27 4.28 7.15 -7.60
C ALA A 27 5.43 8.00 -8.14
N GLU A 28 5.48 9.25 -7.73
CA GLU A 28 6.46 10.25 -8.19
C GLU A 28 7.12 10.88 -6.97
N ASP A 29 8.40 11.25 -7.14
CA ASP A 29 9.17 12.00 -6.15
C ASP A 29 9.18 11.36 -4.76
N ILE A 30 9.38 10.04 -4.70
CA ILE A 30 9.52 9.34 -3.41
C ILE A 30 10.82 9.81 -2.75
N PRO A 31 10.76 10.33 -1.50
CA PRO A 31 11.93 10.79 -0.79
C PRO A 31 12.89 9.63 -0.55
N GLN A 32 14.18 9.86 -0.75
CA GLN A 32 15.20 8.86 -0.45
C GLN A 32 15.37 8.75 1.08
N MET A 33 15.18 7.55 1.62
CA MET A 33 15.34 7.27 3.05
C MET A 33 16.66 6.53 3.39
N ASP A 34 17.38 6.01 2.40
CA ASP A 34 18.65 5.25 2.55
C ASP A 34 19.91 6.04 2.97
N ASP A 35 19.76 7.13 3.73
CA ASP A 35 20.92 7.90 4.21
C ASP A 35 21.84 7.06 5.12
N ALA A 36 21.31 6.04 5.80
CA ALA A 36 22.05 5.20 6.74
C ALA A 36 23.08 4.27 6.06
N PHE A 37 22.73 3.68 4.90
CA PHE A 37 23.65 2.81 4.16
C PHE A 37 24.75 3.65 3.50
N ALA A 38 24.38 4.78 2.89
CA ALA A 38 25.29 5.69 2.22
C ALA A 38 26.40 6.22 3.15
N GLN A 39 26.08 6.51 4.42
CA GLN A 39 27.08 6.91 5.42
C GLN A 39 28.07 5.78 5.72
N THR A 40 27.59 4.55 5.89
CA THR A 40 28.43 3.39 6.25
C THR A 40 29.41 3.03 5.12
N VAL A 41 28.95 3.02 3.86
CA VAL A 41 29.83 2.72 2.71
C VAL A 41 30.85 3.84 2.46
N LYS A 42 30.49 5.10 2.75
CA LYS A 42 31.42 6.23 2.68
C LYS A 42 32.54 6.11 3.71
N GLU A 43 32.22 5.71 4.94
CA GLU A 43 33.22 5.50 6.00
C GLU A 43 34.17 4.33 5.71
N ILE A 44 33.66 3.21 5.18
CA ILE A 44 34.45 1.99 5.03
C ILE A 44 35.23 1.95 3.71
N PHE A 45 34.68 2.50 2.62
CA PHE A 45 35.27 2.34 1.29
C PHE A 45 35.76 3.64 0.64
N GLY A 46 35.55 4.82 1.27
CA GLY A 46 36.09 6.10 0.80
C GLY A 46 35.63 6.54 -0.60
N GLY A 47 34.77 5.76 -1.26
CA GLY A 47 34.17 6.07 -2.55
C GLY A 47 32.84 6.79 -2.35
N GLU A 48 32.57 7.79 -3.19
CA GLU A 48 31.23 8.36 -3.34
C GLU A 48 30.28 7.24 -3.75
N ALA A 49 29.50 6.71 -2.80
CA ALA A 49 28.37 5.87 -3.15
C ALA A 49 27.38 6.75 -3.92
N ASP A 50 27.15 6.40 -5.18
CA ASP A 50 26.21 7.10 -6.05
C ASP A 50 24.88 7.28 -5.32
N LYS A 51 24.59 8.53 -4.96
CA LYS A 51 23.42 8.99 -4.20
C LYS A 51 22.11 8.91 -5.00
N LYS A 52 22.04 7.97 -5.94
CA LYS A 52 21.00 7.88 -6.95
C LYS A 52 20.26 6.56 -6.78
N ASN A 53 19.10 6.66 -6.12
CA ASN A 53 18.02 5.67 -6.10
C ASN A 53 18.39 4.34 -5.42
N LEU A 54 18.51 4.35 -4.10
CA LEU A 54 18.51 3.13 -3.29
C LEU A 54 17.11 2.74 -2.80
N VAL A 55 16.11 3.60 -3.02
CA VAL A 55 14.72 3.36 -2.61
C VAL A 55 14.12 2.23 -3.43
N ASP A 56 13.54 1.27 -2.72
CA ASP A 56 12.82 0.11 -3.22
C ASP A 56 11.34 0.21 -2.82
N PRO A 57 10.56 1.15 -3.39
CA PRO A 57 9.22 1.43 -2.94
C PRO A 57 8.21 0.33 -3.32
N PHE A 58 7.27 0.08 -2.42
CA PHE A 58 6.05 -0.70 -2.67
C PHE A 58 4.84 -0.08 -1.95
N VAL A 59 3.64 -0.46 -2.39
CA VAL A 59 2.39 0.01 -1.78
C VAL A 59 1.73 -1.13 -1.02
N GLU A 60 1.54 -0.95 0.28
CA GLU A 60 0.70 -1.80 1.14
C GLU A 60 -0.74 -1.26 1.15
N VAL A 61 -1.67 -2.08 0.70
CA VAL A 61 -3.12 -1.84 0.77
C VAL A 61 -3.68 -2.64 1.93
N SER A 62 -4.30 -1.99 2.91
CA SER A 62 -4.87 -2.62 4.09
C SER A 62 -6.34 -2.23 4.26
N PHE A 63 -7.22 -3.21 4.38
CA PHE A 63 -8.65 -2.99 4.62
C PHE A 63 -9.29 -4.17 5.35
N ALA A 64 -10.08 -3.88 6.38
CA ALA A 64 -10.82 -4.87 7.17
C ALA A 64 -9.97 -6.07 7.65
N GLY A 65 -8.73 -5.81 8.06
CA GLY A 65 -7.80 -6.84 8.54
C GLY A 65 -7.05 -7.61 7.45
N LYS A 66 -7.41 -7.40 6.18
CA LYS A 66 -6.67 -7.91 5.02
C LYS A 66 -5.60 -6.92 4.59
N LYS A 67 -4.45 -7.45 4.19
CA LYS A 67 -3.32 -6.68 3.66
C LYS A 67 -2.87 -7.31 2.35
N VAL A 68 -2.64 -6.48 1.34
CA VAL A 68 -2.10 -6.89 0.05
C VAL A 68 -1.05 -5.87 -0.37
N CYS A 69 0.09 -6.34 -0.84
CA CYS A 69 1.19 -5.49 -1.29
C CYS A 69 1.34 -5.56 -2.81
N THR A 70 1.81 -4.48 -3.42
CA THR A 70 2.28 -4.51 -4.82
C THR A 70 3.65 -5.17 -4.93
N ASN A 71 4.10 -5.37 -6.16
CA ASN A 71 5.49 -5.70 -6.43
C ASN A 71 6.41 -4.59 -5.88
N ILE A 72 7.59 -4.98 -5.42
CA ILE A 72 8.66 -4.07 -5.02
C ILE A 72 9.41 -3.68 -6.29
N ILE A 73 9.60 -2.38 -6.52
CA ILE A 73 10.37 -1.88 -7.66
C ILE A 73 11.71 -1.41 -7.12
N GLU A 74 12.77 -2.16 -7.39
CA GLU A 74 14.09 -1.84 -6.85
C GLU A 74 14.74 -0.62 -7.53
N LYS A 75 15.46 0.20 -6.76
CA LYS A 75 16.30 1.32 -7.22
C LYS A 75 15.57 2.36 -8.06
N ASN A 76 14.34 2.70 -7.69
CA ASN A 76 13.55 3.66 -8.47
C ASN A 76 12.71 4.59 -7.59
N ALA A 77 13.05 5.89 -7.62
CA ALA A 77 12.28 6.93 -6.93
C ALA A 77 10.95 7.30 -7.62
N ASN A 78 10.74 6.83 -8.86
CA ASN A 78 9.50 7.01 -9.63
C ASN A 78 8.94 5.65 -10.08
N PRO A 79 8.50 4.80 -9.15
CA PRO A 79 8.04 3.45 -9.46
C PRO A 79 6.76 3.47 -10.29
N GLU A 80 6.75 2.72 -11.38
CA GLU A 80 5.56 2.43 -12.18
C GLU A 80 5.15 0.97 -11.97
N TRP A 81 4.17 0.73 -11.10
CA TRP A 81 3.67 -0.62 -10.84
C TRP A 81 2.73 -1.11 -11.94
N ASN A 82 1.85 -0.24 -12.43
CA ASN A 82 0.79 -0.60 -13.38
C ASN A 82 0.00 -1.86 -12.98
N GLN A 83 -0.14 -2.10 -11.68
CA GLN A 83 -0.66 -3.34 -11.14
C GLN A 83 -2.09 -3.17 -10.63
N ILE A 84 -2.91 -4.19 -10.82
CA ILE A 84 -4.25 -4.26 -10.26
C ILE A 84 -4.20 -5.18 -9.04
N ILE A 85 -4.64 -4.66 -7.91
CA ILE A 85 -4.80 -5.40 -6.66
C ILE A 85 -6.27 -5.71 -6.46
N TYR A 86 -6.56 -6.98 -6.17
CA TYR A 86 -7.89 -7.48 -5.89
C TYR A 86 -8.04 -7.71 -4.40
N LEU A 87 -9.04 -7.05 -3.81
CA LEU A 87 -9.35 -7.21 -2.40
C LEU A 87 -10.78 -7.76 -2.26
N GLN A 88 -10.88 -9.03 -1.90
CA GLN A 88 -12.18 -9.68 -1.62
C GLN A 88 -12.61 -9.40 -0.20
N ILE A 89 -13.78 -8.80 -0.03
CA ILE A 89 -14.32 -8.42 1.27
C ILE A 89 -15.79 -8.79 1.40
N LYS A 90 -16.32 -8.71 2.62
CA LYS A 90 -17.75 -8.95 2.87
C LYS A 90 -18.49 -7.63 3.10
N PHE A 91 -19.59 -7.43 2.38
CA PHE A 91 -20.51 -6.31 2.58
C PHE A 91 -21.81 -6.75 3.26
N PRO A 92 -22.38 -5.95 4.18
CA PRO A 92 -21.87 -4.68 4.71
C PRO A 92 -20.59 -4.84 5.55
N SER A 93 -19.55 -4.08 5.20
CA SER A 93 -18.30 -4.05 5.97
C SER A 93 -18.44 -3.07 7.12
N MET A 94 -17.89 -3.41 8.29
CA MET A 94 -17.79 -2.48 9.42
C MET A 94 -16.59 -1.52 9.27
N CYS A 95 -15.76 -1.73 8.25
CA CYS A 95 -14.64 -0.86 7.92
C CYS A 95 -15.05 0.10 6.80
N GLU A 96 -14.96 1.40 7.08
CA GLU A 96 -15.27 2.45 6.09
C GLU A 96 -14.03 3.04 5.42
N LYS A 97 -12.82 2.63 5.81
CA LYS A 97 -11.57 3.23 5.32
C LYS A 97 -10.58 2.19 4.83
N ILE A 98 -10.14 2.35 3.59
CA ILE A 98 -9.01 1.62 2.99
C ILE A 98 -7.74 2.39 3.32
N LYS A 99 -6.79 1.74 3.99
CA LYS A 99 -5.46 2.30 4.25
C LYS A 99 -4.54 1.95 3.09
N LEU A 100 -3.84 2.94 2.57
CA LEU A 100 -2.78 2.79 1.58
C LEU A 100 -1.50 3.33 2.21
N ALA A 101 -0.45 2.53 2.28
CA ALA A 101 0.85 2.95 2.78
C ALA A 101 1.91 2.72 1.70
N VAL A 102 2.70 3.76 1.42
CA VAL A 102 3.91 3.64 0.60
C VAL A 102 5.05 3.33 1.56
N VAL A 103 5.76 2.24 1.29
CA VAL A 103 6.81 1.71 2.14
C VAL A 103 8.06 1.49 1.29
N ASP A 104 9.20 1.88 1.81
CA ASP A 104 10.51 1.59 1.27
C ASP A 104 10.97 0.23 1.81
N TRP A 105 11.26 -0.72 0.93
CA TRP A 105 11.70 -2.04 1.34
C TRP A 105 13.22 -2.06 1.54
N ASP A 106 13.63 -2.24 2.78
CA ASP A 106 15.05 -2.38 3.09
C ASP A 106 15.45 -3.84 3.21
N ARG A 107 16.52 -4.22 2.51
CA ARG A 107 17.07 -5.57 2.58
C ARG A 107 17.78 -5.88 3.91
N LEU A 108 18.33 -4.86 4.56
CA LEU A 108 19.22 -5.00 5.74
C LEU A 108 18.69 -4.29 6.99
N THR A 109 17.89 -3.25 6.81
CA THR A 109 17.31 -2.42 7.86
C THR A 109 15.81 -2.66 8.00
N LYS A 110 15.16 -1.88 8.85
CA LYS A 110 13.72 -1.95 9.07
C LYS A 110 13.04 -1.11 8.00
N ASN A 111 12.11 -1.70 7.26
CA ASN A 111 11.31 -1.01 6.25
C ASN A 111 10.78 0.34 6.76
N ASP A 112 11.02 1.39 5.97
CA ASP A 112 10.61 2.75 6.30
C ASP A 112 9.29 3.10 5.61
N VAL A 113 8.35 3.64 6.39
CA VAL A 113 7.06 4.07 5.85
C VAL A 113 7.20 5.50 5.35
N VAL A 114 7.26 5.64 4.03
CA VAL A 114 7.32 6.94 3.34
C VAL A 114 6.06 7.77 3.61
N GLY A 115 4.89 7.14 3.50
CA GLY A 115 3.63 7.84 3.64
C GLY A 115 2.44 6.91 3.82
N THR A 116 1.39 7.40 4.46
CA THR A 116 0.13 6.68 4.62
C THR A 116 -1.03 7.60 4.28
N THR A 117 -1.97 7.09 3.48
CA THR A 117 -3.24 7.75 3.17
C THR A 117 -4.42 6.81 3.45
N TYR A 118 -5.59 7.40 3.64
CA TYR A 118 -6.83 6.67 3.92
C TYR A 118 -7.91 7.08 2.93
N LEU A 119 -8.41 6.13 2.15
CA LEU A 119 -9.56 6.32 1.27
C LEU A 119 -10.83 5.91 2.01
N SER A 120 -11.78 6.82 2.13
CA SER A 120 -13.08 6.50 2.73
C SER A 120 -14.00 5.90 1.68
N LEU A 121 -14.61 4.75 1.99
CA LEU A 121 -15.58 4.07 1.13
C LEU A 121 -16.70 5.02 0.73
N SER A 122 -17.22 5.84 1.65
CA SER A 122 -18.29 6.81 1.35
C SER A 122 -17.90 7.88 0.32
N LYS A 123 -16.59 8.14 0.12
CA LYS A 123 -16.10 9.08 -0.89
C LYS A 123 -15.93 8.43 -2.27
N ILE A 124 -15.67 7.12 -2.30
CA ILE A 124 -15.44 6.37 -3.54
C ILE A 124 -16.67 5.61 -4.00
N ALA A 125 -17.59 5.31 -3.09
CA ALA A 125 -18.89 4.72 -3.34
C ALA A 125 -19.82 5.82 -3.84
N SER A 126 -19.71 6.14 -5.13
CA SER A 126 -20.84 6.73 -5.84
C SER A 126 -21.96 5.71 -5.87
N SER A 127 -23.22 6.13 -5.69
CA SER A 127 -24.40 5.27 -5.63
C SER A 127 -24.72 4.52 -6.93
N GLY A 128 -23.79 4.48 -7.90
CA GLY A 128 -24.05 3.98 -9.24
C GLY A 128 -25.15 4.79 -9.89
N GLY A 129 -24.89 6.07 -10.17
CA GLY A 129 -25.65 6.72 -11.24
C GLY A 129 -25.37 5.96 -12.53
N GLU A 130 -26.41 5.51 -13.21
CA GLU A 130 -26.29 4.94 -14.55
C GLU A 130 -25.42 5.87 -15.39
N VAL A 131 -24.34 5.33 -15.95
CA VAL A 131 -23.56 6.05 -16.96
C VAL A 131 -24.41 5.98 -18.22
N GLU A 132 -25.21 7.02 -18.46
CA GLU A 132 -25.84 7.30 -19.77
C GLU A 132 -24.78 7.62 -20.83
#